data_AF-A0A0Q3SH62-F1
#
_entry.id   AF-A0A0Q3SH62-F1
#
_cell.length_a   1.000
_cell.length_b   1.000
_cell.length_c   1.000
_cell.angle_alpha   90.00
_cell.angle_beta   90.00
_cell.angle_gamma   90.00
#
_symmetry.space_group_name_H-M   'P 1'
#
loop_
_entity.id
_entity.type
_entity.pdbx_description
1 polymer ?
#
loop_
_entity_poly.entity_id
_entity_poly.type
_entity_poly.pdbx_seq_one_letter_code
_entity_poly.pdbx_strand_id
1 'polypeptide(L)'
;MKVTLSGHAKQRIKERFKIGNQTPEQWVENMLSKAMYCGVGVDDDGNESRVYSFRGASFFLAIKADVVKSVIPPRKSDRKRYRDAVTRVIAEELARVNDTISQQIESIQTFVDELIEEIEYLNDCLKRTRSLPKKLAIKGRIKAVEERVNELPEEAHELKRELTRYARGAAAYL
;
A
#
# COMPACT_ATOMS: atom_id res chain seq x y z
N MET A 1 -18.30 -3.14 23.10
CA MET A 1 -19.58 -3.84 22.86
C MET A 1 -19.60 -5.07 23.75
N LYS A 2 -20.56 -5.19 24.67
CA LYS A 2 -20.66 -6.37 25.55
C LYS A 2 -21.50 -7.43 24.86
N VAL A 3 -20.82 -8.37 24.19
CA VAL A 3 -21.47 -9.47 23.47
C VAL A 3 -21.63 -10.71 24.33
N THR A 4 -22.72 -11.43 24.09
CA THR A 4 -22.96 -12.74 24.68
C THR A 4 -22.78 -13.83 23.63
N LEU A 5 -22.31 -15.01 24.05
CA LEU A 5 -22.07 -16.15 23.17
C LEU A 5 -23.15 -17.20 23.35
N SER A 6 -23.74 -17.64 22.24
CA SER A 6 -24.58 -18.85 22.24
C SER A 6 -23.75 -20.09 22.60
N GLY A 7 -24.40 -21.15 23.10
CA GLY A 7 -23.72 -22.43 23.33
C GLY A 7 -23.07 -22.99 22.06
N HIS A 8 -23.76 -22.84 20.93
CA HIS A 8 -23.26 -23.23 19.61
C HIS A 8 -21.97 -22.47 19.23
N ALA A 9 -21.95 -21.15 19.40
CA ALA A 9 -20.78 -20.33 19.10
C ALA A 9 -19.57 -20.75 19.95
N LYS A 10 -19.76 -20.99 21.26
CA LYS A 10 -18.69 -21.46 22.15
C LYS A 10 -18.09 -22.77 21.67
N GLN A 11 -18.92 -23.71 21.24
CA GLN A 11 -18.48 -24.99 20.69
C GLN A 11 -17.69 -24.79 19.39
N ARG A 12 -18.22 -24.02 18.43
CA ARG A 12 -17.53 -23.75 17.16
C ARG A 12 -16.16 -23.10 17.33
N ILE A 13 -16.05 -22.17 18.27
CA ILE A 13 -14.77 -21.51 18.57
C ILE A 13 -13.73 -22.54 19.02
N LYS A 14 -14.08 -23.42 19.96
CA LYS A 14 -13.16 -24.45 20.48
C LYS A 14 -12.76 -25.49 19.42
N GLU A 15 -13.70 -25.89 18.57
CA GLU A 15 -13.47 -26.92 17.55
C GLU A 15 -12.66 -26.40 16.35
N ARG A 16 -12.97 -25.18 15.90
CA ARG A 16 -12.49 -24.65 14.60
C ARG A 16 -11.31 -23.70 14.74
N PHE A 17 -11.06 -23.14 15.93
CA PHE A 17 -10.04 -22.12 16.16
C PHE A 17 -9.07 -22.54 17.27
N LYS A 18 -7.78 -22.24 17.06
CA LYS A 18 -6.73 -22.47 18.05
C LYS A 18 -6.70 -21.33 19.06
N ILE A 19 -7.56 -21.38 20.07
CA ILE A 19 -7.69 -20.31 21.09
C ILE A 19 -6.71 -20.42 22.26
N GLY A 20 -5.88 -21.47 22.30
CA GLY A 20 -4.91 -21.70 23.38
C GLY A 20 -5.59 -21.85 24.74
N ASN A 21 -5.06 -21.17 25.76
CA ASN A 21 -5.60 -21.20 27.13
C ASN A 21 -6.73 -20.18 27.37
N GLN A 22 -7.17 -19.45 26.34
CA GLN A 22 -8.23 -18.45 26.48
C GLN A 22 -9.60 -19.10 26.56
N THR A 23 -10.53 -18.45 27.27
CA THR A 23 -11.95 -18.79 27.17
C THR A 23 -12.53 -18.29 25.84
N PRO A 24 -13.57 -18.93 25.27
CA PRO A 24 -14.24 -18.43 24.07
C PRO A 24 -14.71 -16.98 24.18
N GLU A 25 -15.18 -16.56 25.36
CA GLU A 25 -15.61 -15.20 25.66
C GLU A 25 -14.47 -14.20 25.51
N GLN A 26 -13.34 -14.44 26.17
CA GLN A 26 -12.14 -13.60 26.07
C GLN A 26 -11.62 -13.53 24.63
N TRP A 27 -11.63 -14.66 23.93
CA TRP A 27 -11.18 -14.72 22.54
C TRP A 27 -12.08 -13.89 21.62
N VAL A 28 -13.41 -14.00 21.76
CA VAL A 28 -14.36 -13.20 20.98
C VAL A 28 -14.25 -11.73 21.31
N GLU A 29 -14.11 -11.35 22.57
CA GLU A 29 -13.95 -9.94 22.95
C GLU A 29 -12.73 -9.30 22.29
N ASN A 30 -11.60 -10.01 22.26
CA ASN A 30 -10.37 -9.54 21.61
C ASN A 30 -10.49 -9.49 20.07
N MET A 31 -11.14 -10.48 19.45
CA MET A 31 -11.26 -10.53 17.99
C MET A 31 -12.34 -9.57 17.47
N LEU A 32 -13.51 -9.56 18.11
CA LEU A 32 -14.67 -8.78 17.66
C LEU A 32 -14.47 -7.28 17.88
N SER A 33 -13.72 -6.86 18.91
CA SER A 33 -13.36 -5.44 19.11
C SER A 33 -12.53 -4.86 17.96
N LYS A 34 -11.88 -5.71 17.16
CA LYS A 34 -11.08 -5.33 15.98
C LYS A 34 -11.75 -5.71 14.66
N ALA A 35 -12.94 -6.32 14.73
CA ALA A 35 -13.62 -6.83 13.56
C ALA A 35 -14.32 -5.73 12.78
N MET A 36 -14.29 -5.88 11.46
CA MET A 36 -15.01 -5.01 10.54
C MET A 36 -16.42 -5.54 10.34
N TYR A 37 -17.43 -4.67 10.37
CA TYR A 37 -18.78 -5.03 9.96
C TYR A 37 -18.83 -5.24 8.45
N CYS A 38 -19.33 -6.40 8.02
CA CYS A 38 -19.38 -6.81 6.61
C CYS A 38 -20.80 -6.77 6.02
N GLY A 39 -21.82 -6.45 6.83
CA GLY A 39 -23.22 -6.38 6.40
C GLY A 39 -24.12 -7.43 7.04
N VAL A 40 -25.30 -7.62 6.47
CA VAL A 40 -26.24 -8.68 6.84
C VAL A 40 -26.02 -9.87 5.91
N GLY A 41 -25.75 -11.02 6.50
CA GLY A 41 -25.56 -12.29 5.81
C GLY A 41 -26.42 -13.38 6.43
N VAL A 42 -26.17 -14.61 6.01
CA VAL A 42 -26.93 -15.78 6.46
C VAL A 42 -26.00 -16.67 7.28
N ASP A 43 -26.45 -17.09 8.47
CA ASP A 43 -25.70 -18.00 9.32
C ASP A 43 -25.81 -19.47 8.86
N ASP A 44 -25.14 -20.38 9.59
CA ASP A 44 -25.15 -21.83 9.29
C ASP A 44 -26.59 -22.43 9.35
N ASP A 45 -27.53 -21.76 10.03
CA ASP A 45 -28.91 -22.21 10.23
C ASP A 45 -29.89 -21.56 9.23
N GLY A 46 -29.39 -20.75 8.28
CA GLY A 46 -30.22 -20.07 7.29
C GLY A 46 -30.85 -18.76 7.75
N ASN A 47 -30.51 -18.27 8.94
CA ASN A 47 -31.07 -17.04 9.51
C ASN A 47 -30.24 -15.81 9.14
N GLU A 48 -30.94 -14.69 8.98
CA GLU A 48 -30.27 -13.40 8.83
C GLU A 48 -29.48 -13.05 10.09
N SER A 49 -28.26 -12.57 9.87
CA SER A 49 -27.35 -12.21 10.94
C SER A 49 -26.40 -11.10 10.51
N ARG A 50 -26.00 -10.27 11.48
CA ARG A 50 -24.98 -9.25 11.29
C ARG A 50 -23.63 -9.95 11.23
N VAL A 51 -22.91 -9.77 10.14
CA VAL A 51 -21.61 -10.40 9.91
C VAL A 51 -20.50 -9.44 10.23
N TYR A 52 -19.55 -9.90 11.04
CA TYR A 52 -18.30 -9.20 11.32
C TYR A 52 -17.13 -10.11 11.00
N SER A 53 -16.04 -9.57 10.44
CA SER A 53 -14.86 -10.39 10.11
C SER A 53 -13.57 -9.79 10.63
N PHE A 54 -12.71 -10.65 11.17
CA PHE A 54 -11.34 -10.30 11.58
C PHE A 54 -10.43 -11.51 11.54
N ARG A 55 -9.21 -11.35 11.01
CA ARG A 55 -8.12 -12.35 11.03
C ARG A 55 -8.57 -13.79 10.74
N GLY A 56 -9.39 -13.98 9.71
CA GLY A 56 -9.86 -15.31 9.31
C GLY A 56 -10.92 -15.91 10.23
N ALA A 57 -11.65 -15.10 10.97
CA ALA A 57 -12.88 -15.48 11.66
C ALA A 57 -14.02 -14.57 11.19
N SER A 58 -15.17 -15.16 10.91
CA SER A 58 -16.43 -14.46 10.68
C SER A 58 -17.41 -14.74 11.80
N PHE A 59 -17.90 -13.70 12.43
CA PHE A 59 -18.84 -13.70 13.55
C PHE A 59 -20.23 -13.38 13.04
N PHE A 60 -21.18 -14.28 13.30
CA PHE A 60 -22.58 -14.12 12.91
C PHE A 60 -23.38 -13.78 14.15
N LEU A 61 -23.81 -12.52 14.25
CA LEU A 61 -24.57 -11.99 15.38
C LEU A 61 -26.06 -11.91 15.04
N ALA A 62 -26.92 -12.10 16.04
CA ALA A 62 -28.34 -11.85 15.86
C ALA A 62 -28.61 -10.42 15.38
N ILE A 63 -29.62 -10.24 14.50
CA ILE A 63 -29.97 -8.92 13.93
C ILE A 63 -30.32 -7.91 15.03
N LYS A 64 -31.16 -8.31 15.99
CA LYS A 64 -31.74 -7.43 17.00
C LYS A 64 -31.06 -7.53 18.38
N ALA A 65 -30.00 -8.31 18.52
CA ALA A 65 -29.35 -8.54 19.80
C ALA A 65 -27.84 -8.76 19.65
N ASP A 66 -27.06 -8.32 20.64
CA ASP A 66 -25.60 -8.49 20.68
C ASP A 66 -25.22 -9.89 21.18
N VAL A 67 -25.75 -10.89 20.47
CA VAL A 67 -25.55 -12.31 20.71
C VAL A 67 -24.84 -12.91 19.50
N VAL A 68 -23.63 -13.41 19.68
CA VAL A 68 -22.91 -14.19 18.66
C VAL A 68 -23.53 -15.58 18.60
N LYS A 69 -24.11 -15.90 17.44
CA LYS A 69 -24.81 -17.17 17.18
C LYS A 69 -23.87 -18.24 16.65
N SER A 70 -22.97 -17.88 15.73
CA SER A 70 -21.97 -18.77 15.17
C SER A 70 -20.67 -18.04 14.84
N VAL A 71 -19.58 -18.81 14.75
CA VAL A 71 -18.27 -18.33 14.30
C VAL A 71 -17.72 -19.30 13.26
N ILE A 72 -17.36 -18.77 12.09
CA ILE A 72 -17.01 -19.58 10.92
C ILE A 72 -15.65 -19.12 10.37
N PRO A 73 -14.69 -20.03 10.13
CA PRO A 73 -13.45 -19.71 9.43
C PRO A 73 -13.69 -19.59 7.92
N PRO A 74 -12.86 -18.84 7.17
CA PRO A 74 -13.01 -18.72 5.73
C PRO A 74 -12.83 -20.08 5.05
N ARG A 75 -13.71 -20.39 4.09
CA ARG A 75 -13.57 -21.58 3.24
C ARG A 75 -12.29 -21.47 2.41
N LYS A 76 -11.63 -22.60 2.16
CA LYS A 76 -10.37 -22.64 1.39
C LYS A 76 -10.53 -22.09 -0.03
N SER A 77 -11.63 -22.44 -0.72
CA SER A 77 -11.97 -21.95 -2.05
C SER A 77 -12.09 -20.43 -2.09
N ASP A 78 -12.82 -19.88 -1.13
CA ASP A 78 -13.13 -18.45 -1.07
C ASP A 78 -11.87 -17.66 -0.71
N ARG A 79 -11.04 -18.21 0.18
CA ARG A 79 -9.74 -17.64 0.52
C ARG A 79 -8.85 -17.46 -0.71
N LYS A 80 -8.79 -18.47 -1.60
CA LYS A 80 -8.01 -18.37 -2.84
C LYS A 80 -8.56 -17.26 -3.73
N ARG A 81 -9.88 -17.23 -3.96
CA ARG A 81 -10.52 -16.21 -4.80
C ARG A 81 -10.25 -14.79 -4.32
N TYR A 82 -10.40 -14.54 -3.02
CA TYR A 82 -10.12 -13.22 -2.45
C TYR A 82 -8.63 -12.89 -2.47
N ARG A 83 -7.74 -13.86 -2.20
CA ARG A 83 -6.30 -13.65 -2.32
C ARG A 83 -5.92 -13.25 -3.74
N ASP A 84 -6.38 -13.98 -4.74
CA ASP A 84 -6.08 -13.70 -6.15
C ASP A 84 -6.60 -12.31 -6.58
N ALA A 85 -7.78 -11.91 -6.09
CA ALA A 85 -8.32 -10.57 -6.32
C ALA A 85 -7.49 -9.47 -5.65
N VAL A 86 -7.11 -9.64 -4.39
CA VAL A 86 -6.27 -8.68 -3.64
C VAL A 86 -4.88 -8.59 -4.26
N THR A 87 -4.25 -9.71 -4.58
CA THR A 87 -2.95 -9.78 -5.26
C THR A 87 -3.00 -9.04 -6.59
N ARG A 88 -4.09 -9.17 -7.36
CA ARG A 88 -4.28 -8.45 -8.62
C ARG A 88 -4.34 -6.94 -8.42
N VAL A 89 -5.17 -6.47 -7.48
CA VAL A 89 -5.27 -5.03 -7.17
C VAL A 89 -3.91 -4.47 -6.75
N ILE A 90 -3.19 -5.18 -5.87
CA ILE A 90 -1.85 -4.75 -5.45
C ILE A 90 -0.87 -4.70 -6.63
N ALA A 91 -0.90 -5.70 -7.51
CA ALA A 91 -0.04 -5.75 -8.68
C ALA A 91 -0.34 -4.61 -9.67
N GLU A 92 -1.61 -4.31 -9.92
CA GLU A 92 -2.05 -3.21 -10.77
C GLU A 92 -1.62 -1.84 -10.21
N GLU A 93 -1.76 -1.64 -8.90
CA GLU A 93 -1.31 -0.41 -8.24
C GLU A 93 0.22 -0.26 -8.27
N LEU A 94 0.97 -1.35 -8.01
CA LEU A 94 2.44 -1.33 -8.12
C LEU A 94 2.90 -1.03 -9.54
N ALA A 95 2.24 -1.60 -10.55
CA ALA A 95 2.55 -1.32 -11.95
C ALA A 95 2.34 0.17 -12.26
N ARG A 96 1.20 0.75 -11.84
CA ARG A 96 0.91 2.18 -12.05
C ARG A 96 1.95 3.09 -11.40
N VAL A 97 2.36 2.78 -10.17
CA VAL A 97 3.41 3.54 -9.46
C VAL A 97 4.75 3.41 -10.19
N ASN A 98 5.10 2.20 -10.62
CA ASN A 98 6.34 1.95 -11.38
C ASN A 98 6.37 2.72 -12.70
N ASP A 99 5.26 2.73 -13.44
CA ASP A 99 5.15 3.46 -14.72
C ASP A 99 5.29 4.97 -14.50
N THR A 100 4.64 5.51 -13.47
CA THR A 100 4.75 6.94 -13.11
C THR A 100 6.18 7.32 -12.75
N ILE A 101 6.85 6.53 -11.91
CA ILE A 101 8.24 6.77 -11.51
C ILE A 101 9.18 6.64 -12.71
N SER A 102 8.95 5.67 -13.60
CA SER A 102 9.76 5.48 -14.80
C SER A 102 9.65 6.69 -15.73
N GLN A 103 8.45 7.21 -15.96
CA GLN A 103 8.23 8.43 -16.76
C GLN A 103 8.93 9.65 -16.15
N GLN A 104 8.91 9.79 -14.83
CA GLN A 104 9.62 10.88 -14.15
C GLN A 104 11.14 10.77 -14.31
N ILE A 105 11.69 9.56 -14.21
CA ILE A 105 13.12 9.31 -14.43
C ILE A 105 13.51 9.63 -15.87
N GLU A 106 12.69 9.22 -16.85
CA GLU A 106 12.91 9.55 -18.27
C GLU A 106 12.86 11.07 -18.49
N SER A 107 11.89 11.77 -17.90
CA SER A 107 11.82 13.24 -17.96
C SER A 107 13.04 13.91 -17.34
N ILE A 108 13.58 13.38 -16.25
CA ILE A 108 14.83 13.88 -15.64
C ILE A 108 16.00 13.68 -16.61
N GLN A 109 16.08 12.53 -17.28
CA GLN A 109 17.15 12.26 -18.25
C GLN A 109 17.09 13.22 -19.44
N THR A 110 15.91 13.42 -20.03
CA THR A 110 15.72 14.40 -21.10
C THR A 110 16.11 15.80 -20.64
N PHE A 111 15.74 16.19 -19.41
CA PHE A 111 16.11 17.49 -18.88
C PHE A 111 17.63 17.63 -18.65
N VAL A 112 18.31 16.57 -18.22
CA VAL A 112 19.79 16.56 -18.16
C VAL A 112 20.40 16.80 -19.53
N ASP A 113 19.90 16.14 -20.58
CA ASP A 113 20.39 16.32 -21.93
C ASP A 113 20.23 17.77 -22.41
N GLU A 114 19.06 18.38 -22.16
CA GLU A 114 18.81 19.80 -22.46
C GLU A 114 19.79 20.75 -21.74
N LEU A 115 20.10 20.47 -20.46
CA LEU A 115 21.06 21.27 -19.69
C LEU A 115 22.50 21.10 -20.21
N ILE A 116 22.86 19.91 -20.70
CA ILE A 116 24.16 19.67 -21.34
C ILE A 116 24.27 20.49 -22.63
N GLU A 117 23.23 20.52 -23.46
CA GLU A 117 23.19 21.38 -24.65
C GLU A 117 23.31 22.87 -24.28
N GLU A 118 22.67 23.31 -23.19
CA GLU A 118 22.81 24.69 -22.67
C GLU A 118 24.28 24.98 -22.29
N ILE A 119 24.96 24.06 -21.58
CA ILE A 119 26.37 24.20 -21.22
C ILE A 119 27.24 24.33 -22.48
N GLU A 120 27.02 23.51 -23.51
CA GLU A 120 27.76 23.56 -24.76
C GLU A 120 27.59 24.91 -25.47
N TYR A 121 26.35 25.39 -25.56
CA TYR A 121 26.03 26.70 -26.13
C TYR A 121 26.71 27.84 -25.37
N LEU A 122 26.64 27.82 -24.03
CA LEU A 122 27.27 28.83 -23.19
C LEU A 122 28.80 28.82 -23.33
N ASN A 123 29.40 27.63 -23.48
CA ASN A 123 30.84 27.49 -23.73
C ASN A 123 31.27 28.10 -25.07
N ASP A 124 30.48 27.93 -26.13
CA ASP A 124 30.75 28.60 -27.41
C ASP A 124 30.62 30.13 -27.29
N CYS A 125 29.58 30.62 -26.60
CA CYS A 125 29.41 32.03 -26.30
C CYS A 125 30.59 32.61 -25.50
N LEU A 126 31.13 31.84 -24.55
CA LEU A 126 32.26 32.22 -23.72
C LEU A 126 33.54 32.40 -24.57
N LYS A 127 33.78 31.51 -25.54
CA LYS A 127 34.93 31.57 -26.46
C LYS A 127 34.92 32.85 -27.32
N ARG A 128 33.72 33.28 -27.74
CA ARG A 128 33.52 34.46 -28.61
C ARG A 128 33.52 35.79 -27.83
N THR A 129 33.12 35.76 -26.57
CA THR A 129 32.97 36.96 -25.74
C THR A 129 34.32 37.60 -25.41
N ARG A 130 34.43 38.93 -25.60
CA ARG A 130 35.65 39.69 -25.27
C ARG A 130 35.56 40.44 -23.94
N SER A 131 34.38 40.91 -23.57
CA SER A 131 34.13 41.66 -22.32
C SER A 131 34.27 40.78 -21.08
N LEU A 132 35.11 41.21 -20.13
CA LEU A 132 35.35 40.49 -18.87
C LEU A 132 34.08 40.32 -18.01
N PRO A 133 33.27 41.38 -17.76
CA PRO A 133 32.00 41.22 -17.05
C PRO A 133 31.08 40.17 -17.69
N LYS A 134 30.98 40.17 -19.02
CA LYS A 134 30.13 39.21 -19.74
C LYS A 134 30.68 37.78 -19.64
N LYS A 135 32.01 37.58 -19.67
CA LYS A 135 32.63 36.27 -19.42
C LYS A 135 32.32 35.75 -18.03
N LEU A 136 32.40 36.60 -17.01
CA LEU A 136 32.11 36.21 -15.63
C LEU A 136 30.64 35.80 -15.47
N ALA A 137 29.71 36.54 -16.08
CA ALA A 137 28.29 36.19 -16.08
C ALA A 137 28.03 34.81 -16.75
N ILE A 138 28.61 34.56 -17.92
CA ILE A 138 28.48 33.27 -18.62
C ILE A 138 29.05 32.13 -17.79
N LYS A 139 30.24 32.31 -17.19
CA LYS A 139 30.84 31.31 -16.30
C LYS A 139 29.96 31.03 -15.07
N GLY A 140 29.36 32.06 -14.49
CA GLY A 140 28.42 31.92 -13.38
C GLY A 140 27.21 31.08 -13.77
N ARG A 141 26.65 31.30 -14.97
CA ARG A 141 25.55 30.50 -15.50
C ARG A 141 25.96 29.05 -15.76
N ILE A 142 27.09 28.80 -16.41
CA ILE A 142 27.61 27.44 -16.64
C ILE A 142 27.70 26.69 -15.31
N LYS A 143 28.33 27.29 -14.29
CA LYS A 143 28.46 26.67 -12.97
C LYS A 143 27.10 26.34 -12.34
N ALA A 144 26.14 27.24 -12.44
CA ALA A 144 24.79 27.01 -11.91
C ALA A 144 24.07 25.85 -12.64
N VAL A 145 24.27 25.72 -13.95
CA VAL A 145 23.71 24.61 -14.73
C VAL A 145 24.42 23.30 -14.41
N GLU A 146 25.75 23.30 -14.30
CA GLU A 146 26.54 22.13 -13.86
C GLU A 146 26.14 21.65 -12.47
N GLU A 147 25.92 22.56 -11.52
CA GLU A 147 25.40 22.23 -10.18
C GLU A 147 24.05 21.51 -10.30
N ARG A 148 23.14 22.03 -11.14
CA ARG A 148 21.83 21.38 -11.34
C ARG A 148 21.94 20.00 -11.98
N VAL A 149 22.79 19.83 -12.98
CA VAL A 149 23.05 18.52 -13.62
C VAL A 149 23.57 17.50 -12.61
N ASN A 150 24.39 17.93 -11.64
CA ASN A 150 24.92 17.05 -10.60
C ASN A 150 23.88 16.66 -9.54
N GLU A 151 22.83 17.46 -9.32
CA GLU A 151 21.75 17.16 -8.36
C GLU A 151 20.71 16.17 -8.92
N LEU A 152 20.38 16.26 -10.20
CA LEU A 152 19.32 15.48 -10.86
C LEU A 152 19.45 13.94 -10.72
N PRO A 153 20.66 13.34 -10.75
CA PRO A 153 20.84 11.92 -10.48
C PRO A 153 20.39 11.48 -9.08
N GLU A 154 20.58 12.33 -8.06
CA GLU A 154 20.13 12.03 -6.70
C GLU A 154 18.61 12.10 -6.60
N GLU A 155 17.96 13.05 -7.29
CA GLU A 155 16.50 13.10 -7.40
C GLU A 155 15.93 11.81 -8.04
N ALA A 156 16.53 11.36 -9.14
CA ALA A 156 16.15 10.11 -9.79
C ALA A 156 16.37 8.88 -8.87
N HIS A 157 17.40 8.93 -8.02
CA HIS A 157 17.67 7.87 -7.05
C HIS A 157 16.64 7.86 -5.91
N GLU A 158 16.19 9.03 -5.43
CA GLU A 158 15.10 9.12 -4.45
C GLU A 158 13.78 8.57 -4.99
N LEU A 159 13.45 8.80 -6.27
CA LEU A 159 12.28 8.20 -6.91
C LEU A 159 12.37 6.66 -6.91
N LYS A 160 13.55 6.09 -7.20
CA LYS A 160 13.76 4.63 -7.10
C LYS A 160 13.63 4.12 -5.66
N ARG A 161 14.07 4.89 -4.68
CA ARG A 161 13.88 4.58 -3.25
C ARG A 161 12.40 4.60 -2.88
N GLU A 162 11.62 5.52 -3.42
CA GLU A 162 10.17 5.56 -3.23
C GLU A 162 9.52 4.28 -3.76
N LEU A 163 9.82 3.87 -5.00
CA LEU A 163 9.34 2.59 -5.56
C LEU A 163 9.68 1.41 -4.64
N THR A 164 10.90 1.40 -4.10
CA THR A 164 11.34 0.36 -3.16
C THR A 164 10.51 0.36 -1.86
N ARG A 165 10.15 1.53 -1.33
CA ARG A 165 9.27 1.66 -0.15
C ARG A 165 7.88 1.11 -0.44
N TYR A 166 7.29 1.45 -1.60
CA TYR A 166 6.01 0.91 -2.04
C TYR A 166 6.05 -0.61 -2.19
N ALA A 167 7.06 -1.16 -2.86
CA ALA A 167 7.22 -2.60 -3.03
C ALA A 167 7.35 -3.34 -1.68
N ARG A 168 8.11 -2.77 -0.73
CA ARG A 168 8.22 -3.32 0.64
C ARG A 168 6.88 -3.29 1.38
N GLY A 169 6.09 -2.22 1.22
CA GLY A 169 4.75 -2.13 1.79
C GLY A 169 3.79 -3.17 1.19
N ALA A 170 3.81 -3.33 -0.13
CA ALA A 170 3.01 -4.31 -0.84
C ALA A 170 3.34 -5.77 -0.44
N ALA A 171 4.60 -6.07 -0.13
CA ALA A 171 5.03 -7.40 0.31
C ALA A 171 4.32 -7.88 1.60
N ALA A 172 3.77 -6.97 2.42
CA ALA A 172 2.99 -7.36 3.60
C ALA A 172 1.63 -8.02 3.26
N TYR A 173 1.18 -7.88 2.01
CA TYR A 173 -0.16 -8.28 1.56
C TYR A 173 -0.17 -9.36 0.46
N LEU A 174 1.01 -9.73 -0.07
CA LEU A 174 1.18 -10.77 -1.10
C LEU A 174 1.51 -12.14 -0.47
#